data_AF-A0A7S3TQ96-F1
#
_entry.id   AF-A0A7S3TQ96-F1
#
_cell.length_a   1.000
_cell.length_b   1.000
_cell.length_c   1.000
_cell.angle_alpha   90.00
_cell.angle_beta   90.00
_cell.angle_gamma   90.00
#
_symmetry.space_group_name_H-M   'P 1'
#
loop_
_entity.id
_entity.type
_entity.pdbx_description
1 polymer ?
#
loop_
_entity_poly.entity_id
_entity_poly.type
_entity_poly.pdbx_seq_one_letter_code
_entity_poly.pdbx_strand_id
1 'polypeptide(L)'
;DAILLVQKDGKLTFLEKDGIDYAATTVQLPGGERVPFLFTVKNLVAQSEGATNSISPGLKMSGSFVVPSYRTGLFLDPKGRGTTTGYDQAVALPALQAGGDEALFKENNKKFDVGSGTIEMKVTAVNGELGEFGGVFVQKQPSDTDLGSKVPKEVLLKGQFFGTVQQ
;
A
#
# COMPACT_ATOMS: atom_id res chain seq x y z
N ASP A 1 -16.12 6.17 13.04
CA ASP A 1 -15.07 5.18 13.38
C ASP A 1 -14.20 4.90 12.18
N ALA A 2 -12.89 5.01 12.36
CA ALA A 2 -11.84 4.76 11.36
C ALA A 2 -11.81 3.31 10.86
N ILE A 3 -12.33 2.39 11.68
CA ILE A 3 -12.31 0.95 11.45
C ILE A 3 -13.66 0.40 11.90
N LEU A 4 -14.25 -0.50 11.12
CA LEU A 4 -15.47 -1.22 11.48
C LEU A 4 -15.18 -2.72 11.59
N LEU A 5 -15.45 -3.31 12.76
CA LEU A 5 -15.42 -4.76 12.97
C LEU A 5 -16.84 -5.30 12.88
N VAL A 6 -17.12 -6.12 11.87
CA VAL A 6 -18.43 -6.75 11.68
C VAL A 6 -18.33 -8.27 11.74
N GLN A 7 -19.40 -8.92 12.16
CA GLN A 7 -19.54 -10.36 11.94
C GLN A 7 -20.29 -10.60 10.64
N LYS A 8 -19.68 -11.33 9.71
CA LYS A 8 -20.27 -11.73 8.43
C LYS A 8 -20.00 -13.21 8.20
N ASP A 9 -21.05 -13.98 7.90
CA ASP A 9 -20.95 -15.42 7.63
C ASP A 9 -20.23 -16.20 8.75
N GLY A 10 -20.47 -15.79 10.01
CA GLY A 10 -19.84 -16.35 11.21
C GLY A 10 -18.39 -15.92 11.44
N LYS A 11 -17.78 -15.16 10.53
CA LYS A 11 -16.40 -14.66 10.62
C LYS A 11 -16.36 -13.21 11.09
N LEU A 12 -15.33 -12.85 11.82
CA LEU A 12 -15.02 -11.44 12.09
C LEU A 12 -14.36 -10.84 10.85
N THR A 13 -14.85 -9.68 10.41
CA THR A 13 -14.35 -8.92 9.28
C THR A 13 -14.00 -7.50 9.73
N PHE A 14 -12.73 -7.15 9.60
CA PHE A 14 -12.20 -5.81 9.75
C PHE A 14 -12.34 -5.07 8.41
N LEU A 15 -13.04 -3.94 8.45
CA LEU A 15 -13.22 -3.03 7.32
C LEU A 15 -12.59 -1.69 7.68
N GLU A 16 -11.48 -1.35 7.05
CA GLU A 16 -10.88 -0.02 7.12
C GLU A 16 -11.84 1.01 6.48
N LYS A 17 -11.93 2.19 7.09
CA LYS A 17 -12.81 3.29 6.67
C LYS A 17 -12.07 4.61 6.52
N ASP A 18 -11.18 4.89 7.46
CA ASP A 18 -10.39 6.13 7.49
C ASP A 18 -9.18 5.94 8.42
N GLY A 19 -8.25 6.91 8.41
CA GLY A 19 -7.14 7.00 9.34
C GLY A 19 -5.81 7.34 8.67
N ILE A 20 -4.73 7.28 9.47
CA ILE A 20 -3.37 7.36 8.93
C ILE A 20 -2.98 5.95 8.47
N ASP A 21 -3.48 5.61 7.28
CA ASP A 21 -3.42 4.27 6.69
C ASP A 21 -2.27 4.12 5.67
N TYR A 22 -1.39 5.12 5.55
CA TYR A 22 -0.22 5.07 4.67
C TYR A 22 0.99 5.86 5.19
N ALA A 23 2.19 5.46 4.75
CA ALA A 23 3.43 6.19 4.96
C ALA A 23 4.39 5.98 3.77
N ALA A 24 4.86 7.07 3.18
CA ALA A 24 5.92 7.03 2.16
C ALA A 24 7.23 6.56 2.79
N THR A 25 7.75 5.42 2.34
CA THR A 25 8.93 4.78 2.92
C THR A 25 9.99 4.55 1.85
N THR A 26 11.26 4.61 2.22
CA THR A 26 12.38 4.22 1.36
C THR A 26 13.33 3.37 2.17
N VAL A 27 13.65 2.19 1.64
CA VAL A 27 14.70 1.33 2.18
C VAL A 27 15.89 1.32 1.23
N GLN A 28 17.07 1.01 1.74
CA GLN A 28 18.29 0.91 0.95
C GLN A 28 18.80 -0.53 0.97
N LEU A 29 18.95 -1.12 -0.20
CA LEU A 29 19.55 -2.44 -0.38
C LEU A 29 21.09 -2.35 -0.27
N PRO A 30 21.78 -3.48 -0.03
CA PRO A 30 23.23 -3.55 -0.22
C PRO A 30 23.62 -3.02 -1.61
N GLY A 31 24.67 -2.20 -1.66
CA GLY A 31 25.08 -1.51 -2.90
C GLY A 31 24.44 -0.14 -3.13
N GLY A 32 23.55 0.31 -2.24
CA GLY A 32 23.03 1.69 -2.25
C GLY A 32 21.77 1.91 -3.07
N GLU A 33 21.23 0.86 -3.71
CA GLU A 33 19.94 0.94 -4.40
C GLU A 33 18.83 1.31 -3.40
N ARG A 34 18.13 2.41 -3.66
CA ARG A 34 16.98 2.86 -2.86
C ARG A 34 15.69 2.32 -3.47
N VAL A 35 14.86 1.70 -2.63
CA VAL A 35 13.57 1.15 -3.00
C VAL A 35 12.48 1.94 -2.27
N PRO A 36 11.90 2.97 -2.92
CA PRO A 36 10.74 3.65 -2.39
C PRO A 36 9.49 2.78 -2.54
N PHE A 37 8.60 2.84 -1.56
CA PHE A 37 7.28 2.21 -1.60
C PHE A 37 6.32 2.96 -0.68
N LEU A 38 5.03 2.84 -0.94
CA LEU A 38 3.99 3.40 -0.09
C LEU A 38 3.53 2.31 0.89
N PHE A 39 4.07 2.27 2.10
CA PHE A 39 3.51 1.41 3.15
C PHE A 39 2.05 1.81 3.33
N THR A 40 1.11 0.85 3.23
CA THR A 40 -0.32 1.16 3.26
C THR A 40 -1.15 -0.02 3.71
N VAL A 41 -2.34 0.28 4.24
CA VAL A 41 -3.46 -0.64 4.43
C VAL A 41 -4.78 -0.04 3.92
N LYS A 42 -4.70 0.87 2.94
CA LYS A 42 -5.85 1.52 2.28
C LYS A 42 -6.93 0.54 1.86
N ASN A 43 -8.17 0.81 2.26
CA ASN A 43 -9.34 -0.01 1.98
C ASN A 43 -9.17 -1.48 2.42
N LEU A 44 -8.42 -1.72 3.50
CA LEU A 44 -8.20 -3.07 4.01
C LEU A 44 -9.52 -3.77 4.36
N VAL A 45 -9.69 -4.96 3.81
CA VAL A 45 -10.72 -5.92 4.23
C VAL A 45 -10.01 -7.18 4.71
N ALA A 46 -10.01 -7.42 6.01
CA ALA A 46 -9.39 -8.60 6.62
C ALA A 46 -10.41 -9.45 7.37
N GLN A 47 -10.37 -10.76 7.16
CA GLN A 47 -11.32 -11.71 7.73
C GLN A 47 -10.63 -12.78 8.57
N SER A 48 -11.29 -13.25 9.62
CA SER A 48 -10.81 -14.40 10.38
C SER A 48 -10.79 -15.68 9.53
N GLU A 49 -9.77 -16.53 9.70
CA GLU A 49 -9.66 -17.78 8.94
C GLU A 49 -10.86 -18.72 9.19
N GLY A 50 -11.35 -18.77 10.43
CA GLY A 50 -12.51 -19.55 10.86
C GLY A 50 -13.65 -18.69 11.43
N ALA A 51 -14.79 -19.34 11.64
CA ALA A 51 -15.92 -18.73 12.32
C ALA A 51 -15.56 -18.42 13.79
N THR A 52 -15.82 -17.19 14.21
CA THR A 52 -15.59 -16.73 15.58
C THR A 52 -16.43 -15.48 15.84
N ASN A 53 -16.75 -15.26 17.11
CA ASN A 53 -17.39 -14.05 17.63
C ASN A 53 -16.51 -13.33 18.66
N SER A 54 -15.27 -13.77 18.85
CA SER A 54 -14.35 -13.22 19.85
C SER A 54 -12.94 -13.03 19.30
N ILE A 55 -12.26 -12.02 19.82
CA ILE A 55 -10.83 -11.78 19.61
C ILE A 55 -10.09 -12.44 20.77
N SER A 56 -9.25 -13.42 20.46
CA SER A 56 -8.46 -14.17 21.43
C SER A 56 -7.04 -14.42 20.90
N PRO A 57 -6.04 -14.65 21.77
CA PRO A 57 -4.70 -15.04 21.34
C PRO A 57 -4.76 -16.27 20.42
N GLY A 58 -4.07 -16.20 19.29
CA GLY A 58 -4.11 -17.23 18.26
C GLY A 58 -5.12 -16.97 17.14
N LEU A 59 -6.04 -16.00 17.28
CA LEU A 59 -6.89 -15.56 16.19
C LEU A 59 -6.02 -15.10 15.02
N LYS A 60 -6.26 -15.69 13.85
CA LYS A 60 -5.63 -15.31 12.59
C LYS A 60 -6.64 -14.63 11.69
N MET A 61 -6.20 -13.57 11.04
CA MET A 61 -6.97 -12.84 10.04
C MET A 61 -6.11 -12.63 8.80
N SER A 62 -6.73 -12.67 7.63
CA SER A 62 -6.06 -12.37 6.37
C SER A 62 -6.94 -11.51 5.49
N GLY A 63 -6.32 -10.70 4.65
CA GLY A 63 -7.04 -9.71 3.87
C GLY A 63 -6.24 -9.14 2.72
N SER A 64 -6.91 -8.32 1.92
CA SER A 64 -6.30 -7.54 0.86
C SER A 64 -6.58 -6.05 1.05
N PHE A 65 -5.70 -5.23 0.49
CA PHE A 65 -5.77 -3.78 0.53
C PHE A 65 -5.30 -3.19 -0.81
N VAL A 66 -5.60 -1.92 -1.02
CA VAL A 66 -5.23 -1.18 -2.23
C VAL A 66 -3.86 -0.53 -2.05
N VAL A 67 -3.03 -0.61 -3.08
CA VAL A 67 -1.73 0.07 -3.14
C VAL A 67 -1.79 1.10 -4.25
N PRO A 68 -2.20 2.35 -3.96
CA PRO A 68 -2.20 3.40 -4.98
C PRO A 68 -0.75 3.74 -5.38
N SER A 69 -0.60 4.46 -6.49
CA SER A 69 0.71 4.96 -6.89
C SER A 69 1.38 5.74 -5.76
N TYR A 70 2.69 5.55 -5.59
CA TYR A 70 3.50 6.26 -4.59
C TYR A 70 3.43 7.79 -4.77
N ARG A 71 3.18 8.26 -6.00
CA ARG A 71 3.03 9.68 -6.34
C ARG A 71 1.67 9.94 -6.97
N THR A 72 1.05 11.05 -6.60
CA THR A 72 -0.27 11.43 -7.11
C THR A 72 -0.17 12.26 -8.38
N GLY A 73 -1.32 12.56 -9.01
CA GLY A 73 -1.39 13.14 -10.35
C GLY A 73 -0.69 14.50 -10.55
N LEU A 74 -0.43 15.24 -9.47
CA LEU A 74 0.24 16.54 -9.51
C LEU A 74 1.78 16.45 -9.37
N PHE A 75 2.33 15.26 -9.19
CA PHE A 75 3.78 15.09 -9.13
C PHE A 75 4.41 15.37 -10.49
N LEU A 76 5.46 16.19 -10.49
CA LEU A 76 6.28 16.47 -11.66
C LEU A 76 7.65 15.82 -11.51
N ASP A 77 8.09 15.10 -12.54
CA ASP A 77 9.46 14.61 -12.59
C ASP A 77 10.46 15.77 -12.76
N PRO A 78 11.78 15.52 -12.66
CA PRO A 78 12.79 16.57 -12.75
C PRO A 78 12.82 17.35 -14.07
N LYS A 79 12.12 16.88 -15.11
CA LYS A 79 11.97 17.54 -16.40
C LYS A 79 10.61 18.24 -16.55
N GLY A 80 9.84 18.33 -15.47
CA GLY A 80 8.53 18.96 -15.46
C GLY A 80 7.45 18.13 -16.12
N ARG A 81 7.66 16.81 -16.32
CA ARG A 81 6.65 15.91 -16.90
C ARG A 81 5.80 15.30 -15.80
N GLY A 82 4.51 15.15 -16.04
CA GLY A 82 3.57 14.61 -15.05
C GLY A 82 2.37 13.94 -15.68
N THR A 83 1.43 13.52 -14.84
CA THR A 83 0.19 12.86 -15.25
C THR A 83 -0.91 13.88 -15.51
N THR A 84 -1.34 14.62 -14.48
CA THR A 84 -2.45 15.59 -14.57
C THR A 84 -2.00 16.96 -15.05
N THR A 85 -0.72 17.29 -14.82
CA THR A 85 -0.11 18.56 -15.21
C THR A 85 1.34 18.33 -15.61
N GLY A 86 1.98 19.34 -16.19
CA GLY A 86 3.34 19.26 -16.71
C GLY A 86 3.41 18.94 -18.21
N TYR A 87 4.63 18.78 -18.70
CA TYR A 87 4.90 18.43 -20.09
C TYR A 87 4.58 16.96 -20.36
N ASP A 88 4.12 16.68 -21.57
CA ASP A 88 3.84 15.33 -22.08
C ASP A 88 5.00 14.71 -22.87
N GLN A 89 6.09 15.47 -23.05
CA GLN A 89 7.24 15.10 -23.86
C GLN A 89 8.55 15.61 -23.27
N ALA A 90 9.67 15.12 -23.80
CA ALA A 90 11.01 15.59 -23.45
C ALA A 90 11.35 16.91 -24.17
N VAL A 91 10.79 18.03 -23.70
CA VAL A 91 10.89 19.37 -24.33
C VAL A 91 12.34 19.88 -24.54
N ALA A 92 13.31 19.35 -23.79
CA ALA A 92 14.72 19.69 -23.94
C ALA A 92 15.40 18.98 -25.13
N LEU A 93 14.74 18.00 -25.75
CA LEU A 93 15.26 17.17 -26.85
C LEU A 93 14.30 17.20 -28.06
N PRO A 94 14.01 18.39 -28.63
CA PRO A 94 12.99 18.54 -29.68
C PRO A 94 13.31 17.73 -30.94
N ALA A 95 14.59 17.64 -31.33
CA ALA A 95 15.00 16.86 -32.50
C ALA A 95 14.78 15.35 -32.30
N LEU A 96 14.96 14.85 -31.07
CA LEU A 96 14.70 13.44 -30.75
C LEU A 96 13.20 13.15 -30.78
N GLN A 97 12.39 14.03 -30.17
CA GLN A 97 10.93 13.93 -30.13
C GLN A 97 10.29 14.05 -31.52
N ALA A 98 10.86 14.86 -32.42
CA ALA A 98 10.41 14.95 -33.81
C ALA A 98 10.56 13.63 -34.58
N GLY A 99 11.50 12.76 -34.16
CA GLY A 99 11.69 11.42 -34.71
C GLY A 99 10.76 10.35 -34.13
N GLY A 100 9.86 10.72 -33.21
CA GLY A 100 8.97 9.80 -32.48
C GLY A 100 9.38 9.62 -31.02
N ASP A 101 8.48 9.03 -30.22
CA ASP A 101 8.65 8.93 -28.77
C ASP A 101 9.07 7.54 -28.28
N GLU A 102 9.31 6.59 -29.17
CA GLU A 102 9.50 5.16 -28.82
C GLU A 102 10.60 4.94 -27.76
N ALA A 103 11.70 5.68 -27.86
CA ALA A 103 12.83 5.57 -26.93
C ALA A 103 12.54 6.18 -25.54
N LEU A 104 11.63 7.15 -25.45
CA LEU A 104 11.32 7.91 -24.23
C LEU A 104 9.89 7.72 -23.75
N PHE A 105 9.10 6.88 -24.42
CA PHE A 105 7.69 6.71 -24.18
C PHE A 105 7.39 6.31 -22.74
N LYS A 106 8.19 5.40 -22.15
CA LYS A 106 8.03 5.00 -20.74
C LYS A 106 8.30 6.15 -19.75
N GLU A 107 9.12 7.11 -20.15
CA GLU A 107 9.45 8.27 -19.31
C GLU A 107 8.46 9.41 -19.50
N ASN A 108 7.89 9.57 -20.69
CA ASN A 108 6.94 10.63 -21.03
C ASN A 108 5.51 10.27 -20.66
N ASN A 109 5.09 9.04 -20.94
CA ASN A 109 3.78 8.53 -20.62
C ASN A 109 3.69 8.11 -19.14
N LYS A 110 3.46 9.09 -18.27
CA LYS A 110 3.28 8.86 -16.83
C LYS A 110 1.97 8.09 -16.60
N LYS A 111 2.04 7.03 -15.78
CA LYS A 111 0.89 6.18 -15.44
C LYS A 111 0.63 6.19 -13.94
N PHE A 112 -0.65 6.31 -13.59
CA PHE A 112 -1.10 6.11 -12.22
C PHE A 112 -1.46 4.64 -12.03
N ASP A 113 -0.46 3.84 -11.65
CA ASP A 113 -0.67 2.41 -11.40
C ASP A 113 -1.33 2.20 -10.02
N VAL A 114 -2.37 1.36 -9.98
CA VAL A 114 -3.01 0.93 -8.74
C VAL A 114 -2.79 -0.57 -8.60
N GLY A 115 -2.03 -0.94 -7.59
CA GLY A 115 -1.77 -2.33 -7.21
C GLY A 115 -2.67 -2.81 -6.08
N SER A 116 -2.48 -4.06 -5.70
CA SER A 116 -3.05 -4.66 -4.50
C SER A 116 -1.94 -5.22 -3.61
N GLY A 117 -2.24 -5.28 -2.31
CA GLY A 117 -1.41 -5.95 -1.33
C GLY A 117 -2.22 -6.96 -0.53
N THR A 118 -1.53 -7.85 0.16
CA THR A 118 -2.12 -8.83 1.07
C THR A 118 -1.49 -8.73 2.44
N ILE A 119 -2.28 -8.98 3.48
CA ILE A 119 -1.83 -8.99 4.87
C ILE A 119 -2.34 -10.24 5.58
N GLU A 120 -1.49 -10.80 6.42
CA GLU A 120 -1.80 -11.82 7.41
C GLU A 120 -1.50 -11.24 8.79
N MET A 121 -2.44 -11.39 9.71
CA MET A 121 -2.37 -10.88 11.08
C MET A 121 -2.62 -12.03 12.05
N LYS A 122 -1.86 -12.06 13.14
CA LYS A 122 -2.07 -13.00 14.25
C LYS A 122 -2.12 -12.24 15.56
N VAL A 123 -3.23 -12.37 16.28
CA VAL A 123 -3.39 -11.83 17.63
C VAL A 123 -2.52 -12.65 18.59
N THR A 124 -1.71 -11.98 19.38
CA THR A 124 -0.82 -12.60 20.38
C THR A 124 -1.19 -12.24 21.81
N ALA A 125 -1.86 -11.10 22.03
CA ALA A 125 -2.27 -10.64 23.36
C ALA A 125 -3.63 -9.95 23.30
N VAL A 126 -4.41 -10.10 24.37
CA VAL A 126 -5.72 -9.47 24.56
C VAL A 126 -5.84 -9.01 26.00
N ASN A 127 -6.25 -7.76 26.20
CA ASN A 127 -6.68 -7.21 27.47
C ASN A 127 -8.19 -6.96 27.40
N GLY A 128 -8.97 -7.90 27.96
CA GLY A 128 -10.43 -7.83 27.91
C GLY A 128 -11.03 -6.69 28.74
N GLU A 129 -10.34 -6.21 29.77
CA GLU A 129 -10.81 -5.12 30.62
C GLU A 129 -10.80 -3.78 29.89
N LEU A 130 -9.75 -3.54 29.08
CA LEU A 130 -9.58 -2.29 28.32
C LEU A 130 -10.05 -2.40 26.86
N GLY A 131 -10.49 -3.58 26.42
CA GLY A 131 -10.86 -3.84 25.02
C GLY A 131 -9.67 -3.78 24.06
N GLU A 132 -8.44 -3.98 24.55
CA GLU A 132 -7.22 -3.89 23.76
C GLU A 132 -6.80 -5.26 23.24
N PHE A 133 -6.19 -5.27 22.06
CA PHE A 133 -5.54 -6.45 21.51
C PHE A 133 -4.34 -6.06 20.69
N GLY A 134 -3.38 -6.97 20.60
CA GLY A 134 -2.15 -6.76 19.85
C GLY A 134 -1.65 -8.05 19.23
N GLY A 135 -0.79 -7.91 18.24
CA GLY A 135 -0.34 -9.04 17.46
C GLY A 135 0.82 -8.73 16.54
N VAL A 136 1.08 -9.69 15.65
CA VAL A 136 2.07 -9.56 14.58
C VAL A 136 1.39 -9.60 13.24
N PHE A 137 1.98 -8.93 12.25
CA PHE A 137 1.52 -9.00 10.87
C PHE A 137 2.67 -9.30 9.90
N VAL A 138 2.30 -9.87 8.76
CA VAL A 138 3.12 -9.98 7.56
C VAL A 138 2.30 -9.44 6.41
N GLN A 139 2.81 -8.44 5.68
CA GLN A 139 2.16 -7.97 4.46
C GLN A 139 3.09 -8.01 3.26
N LYS A 140 2.51 -8.16 2.07
CA LYS A 140 3.18 -8.13 0.78
C LYS A 140 2.53 -7.10 -0.12
N GLN A 141 3.35 -6.31 -0.83
CA GLN A 141 2.88 -5.30 -1.77
C GLN A 141 3.97 -4.94 -2.80
N PRO A 142 3.61 -4.32 -3.94
CA PRO A 142 4.60 -3.73 -4.85
C PRO A 142 5.24 -2.45 -4.28
N SER A 143 6.45 -2.15 -4.77
CA SER A 143 7.15 -0.87 -4.57
C SER A 143 6.68 0.23 -5.54
N ASP A 144 7.28 1.41 -5.47
CA ASP A 144 7.08 2.49 -6.45
C ASP A 144 7.42 2.03 -7.88
N THR A 145 6.60 2.43 -8.86
CA THR A 145 6.83 2.25 -10.29
C THR A 145 7.38 3.51 -10.96
N ASP A 146 7.57 4.60 -10.19
CA ASP A 146 7.99 5.90 -10.70
C ASP A 146 7.06 6.39 -11.82
N LEU A 147 5.76 6.34 -11.52
CA LEU A 147 4.66 6.63 -12.44
C LEU A 147 4.73 5.79 -13.74
N GLY A 148 4.98 4.48 -13.62
CA GLY A 148 4.97 3.53 -14.72
C GLY A 148 6.27 3.42 -15.52
N SER A 149 7.32 4.18 -15.16
CA SER A 149 8.63 4.12 -15.83
C SER A 149 9.48 2.93 -15.39
N LYS A 150 9.19 2.34 -14.22
CA LYS A 150 9.97 1.24 -13.61
C LYS A 150 9.10 0.05 -13.25
N VAL A 151 9.73 -1.13 -13.26
CA VAL A 151 9.12 -2.36 -12.74
C VAL A 151 9.22 -2.34 -11.21
N PRO A 152 8.11 -2.52 -10.47
CA PRO A 152 8.14 -2.53 -9.02
C PRO A 152 8.80 -3.81 -8.49
N LYS A 153 9.48 -3.70 -7.35
CA LYS A 153 9.91 -4.86 -6.56
C LYS A 153 8.77 -5.31 -5.64
N GLU A 154 8.70 -6.59 -5.33
CA GLU A 154 7.85 -7.07 -4.24
C GLU A 154 8.50 -6.74 -2.89
N VAL A 155 7.74 -6.11 -1.98
CA VAL A 155 8.16 -5.76 -0.63
C VAL A 155 7.37 -6.61 0.36
N LEU A 156 8.09 -7.34 1.22
CA LEU A 156 7.54 -8.11 2.33
C LEU A 156 7.86 -7.39 3.65
N LEU A 157 6.82 -6.93 4.34
CA LEU A 157 6.94 -6.22 5.60
C LEU A 157 6.43 -7.09 6.74
N LYS A 158 7.14 -7.05 7.87
CA LYS A 158 6.75 -7.72 9.12
C LYS A 158 6.77 -6.71 10.23
N GLY A 159 5.79 -6.78 11.11
CA GLY A 159 5.70 -5.86 12.23
C GLY A 159 4.75 -6.34 13.31
N GLN A 160 4.48 -5.43 14.24
CA GLN A 160 3.49 -5.60 15.29
C GLN A 160 2.34 -4.64 15.05
N PHE A 161 1.14 -5.02 15.48
CA PHE A 161 -0.03 -4.17 15.46
C PHE A 161 -0.68 -4.12 16.84
N PHE A 162 -1.43 -3.05 17.07
CA PHE A 162 -2.24 -2.82 18.25
C PHE A 162 -3.59 -2.27 17.81
N GLY A 163 -4.66 -2.63 18.52
CA GLY A 163 -5.99 -2.12 18.29
C GLY A 163 -6.84 -2.15 19.56
N THR A 164 -7.87 -1.31 19.55
CA THR A 164 -8.89 -1.23 20.61
C THR A 164 -10.25 -1.49 20.00
N VAL A 165 -11.07 -2.30 20.65
CA VAL A 165 -12.48 -2.46 20.31
C VAL A 165 -13.30 -1.62 21.30
N GLN A 166 -14.07 -0.67 20.78
CA GLN A 166 -15.09 0.04 21.54
C GLN A 166 -16.46 -0.60 21.22
N GLN A 167 -17.27 -0.84 22.26
CA GLN A 167 -18.65 -1.29 22.11
C GLN A 167 -19.58 -0.13 21.78
#